data_AF-A0AAJ8BQM0-F1
#
_entry.id   AF-A0AAJ8BQM0-F1
#
_cell.length_a   1.000
_cell.length_b   1.000
_cell.length_c   1.000
_cell.angle_alpha   90.00
_cell.angle_beta   90.00
_cell.angle_gamma   90.00
#
_symmetry.space_group_name_H-M   'P 1'
#
loop_
_entity.id
_entity.type
_entity.pdbx_description
1 polymer ?
#
loop_
_entity_poly.entity_id
_entity_poly.type
_entity_poly.pdbx_seq_one_letter_code
_entity_poly.pdbx_strand_id
1 'polypeptide(L)'
;MLLEHSNHAPCLSLGELNEHIADRFRNAILDGSDVDGLLANPLYRKNTFISVTMTMMWEFIFTRYLFGLDRPICSAIKRLEKELAQTLPREAVHRWRATTLYLLAQDMELKSQKGHDILVISIEIIDALMSMLPEGRPHDFRLGEQLCKLVHSAVDISVKMRTQPADYIMLPPLQPEYDSQGDLTSQIFFNASLMHDQRGVYASDEEAETEHAVVRLVLFPLVVKKGDDKGKGDEEVVVYRAQVVVAEEQSERSAPESEIKAQAPGS
;
A
#
# COMPACT_ATOMS: atom_id res chain seq x y z
N MET A 1 -4.00 -18.79 1.30
CA MET A 1 -3.21 -19.38 2.40
C MET A 1 -3.03 -18.48 3.63
N LEU A 2 -2.47 -17.26 3.57
CA LEU A 2 -2.22 -16.42 4.78
C LEU A 2 -3.46 -16.06 5.64
N LEU A 3 -4.69 -16.24 5.14
CA LEU A 3 -5.91 -15.78 5.84
C LEU A 3 -7.06 -16.80 5.85
N GLU A 4 -6.81 -18.04 5.40
CA GLU A 4 -7.87 -19.08 5.38
C GLU A 4 -8.31 -19.51 6.78
N HIS A 5 -7.50 -19.23 7.81
CA HIS A 5 -7.82 -19.52 9.21
C HIS A 5 -8.63 -18.40 9.91
N SER A 6 -8.95 -17.29 9.22
CA SER A 6 -9.81 -16.22 9.75
C SER A 6 -11.32 -16.47 9.53
N ASN A 7 -11.69 -17.52 8.79
CA ASN A 7 -13.02 -17.66 8.17
C ASN A 7 -14.22 -17.96 9.07
N HIS A 8 -14.05 -18.22 10.38
CA HIS A 8 -15.16 -18.80 11.17
C HIS A 8 -15.72 -17.94 12.30
N ALA A 9 -15.09 -16.82 12.66
CA ALA A 9 -15.67 -15.92 13.66
C ALA A 9 -15.61 -14.46 13.20
N PRO A 10 -16.60 -13.65 13.63
CA PRO A 10 -16.73 -12.25 13.23
C PRO A 10 -15.50 -11.45 13.70
N CYS A 11 -15.15 -10.43 12.93
CA CYS A 11 -14.19 -9.41 13.38
C CYS A 11 -14.85 -8.53 14.45
N LEU A 12 -14.02 -7.95 15.31
CA LEU A 12 -14.44 -6.85 16.18
C LEU A 12 -14.82 -5.64 15.33
N SER A 13 -15.74 -4.82 15.84
CA SER A 13 -16.08 -3.55 15.20
C SER A 13 -14.91 -2.58 15.33
N LEU A 14 -14.72 -1.72 14.34
CA LEU A 14 -13.67 -0.69 14.38
C LEU A 14 -13.77 0.21 15.63
N GLY A 15 -14.96 0.43 16.17
CA GLY A 15 -15.17 1.22 17.40
C GLY A 15 -14.64 0.56 18.68
N GLU A 16 -14.32 -0.74 18.64
CA GLU A 16 -13.76 -1.50 19.77
C GLU A 16 -12.22 -1.51 19.78
N LEU A 17 -11.59 -0.94 18.76
CA LEU A 17 -10.14 -0.98 18.55
C LEU A 17 -9.44 0.28 19.04
N ASN A 18 -8.11 0.20 19.13
CA ASN A 18 -7.29 1.40 19.24
C ASN A 18 -7.44 2.25 17.98
N GLU A 19 -7.59 3.57 18.15
CA GLU A 19 -7.83 4.51 17.04
C GLU A 19 -6.78 4.44 15.93
N HIS A 20 -5.50 4.29 16.26
CA HIS A 20 -4.43 4.16 15.26
C HIS A 20 -4.57 2.89 14.41
N ILE A 21 -5.06 1.80 15.01
CA ILE A 21 -5.33 0.56 14.27
C ILE A 21 -6.59 0.74 13.43
N ALA A 22 -7.67 1.26 14.02
CA ALA A 22 -8.91 1.52 13.32
C ALA A 22 -8.68 2.38 12.07
N ASP A 23 -7.88 3.44 12.18
CA ASP A 23 -7.48 4.31 11.06
C ASP A 23 -6.79 3.55 9.93
N ARG A 24 -5.97 2.54 10.21
CA ARG A 24 -5.34 1.73 9.16
C ARG A 24 -6.38 0.98 8.34
N PHE A 25 -7.42 0.46 8.98
CA PHE A 25 -8.52 -0.23 8.31
C PHE A 25 -9.45 0.73 7.57
N ARG A 26 -9.76 1.91 8.15
CA ARG A 26 -10.56 2.95 7.47
C ARG A 26 -9.86 3.47 6.23
N ASN A 27 -8.58 3.82 6.35
CA ASN A 27 -7.80 4.38 5.25
C ASN A 27 -7.46 3.36 4.15
N ALA A 28 -7.66 2.06 4.40
CA ALA A 28 -7.54 1.04 3.37
C ALA A 28 -8.73 1.05 2.39
N ILE A 29 -9.91 1.49 2.83
CA ILE A 29 -11.13 1.53 2.01
C ILE A 29 -11.25 2.89 1.31
N LEU A 30 -11.17 2.88 -0.02
CA LEU A 30 -11.06 4.09 -0.85
C LEU A 30 -12.40 4.58 -1.41
N ASP A 31 -13.43 3.73 -1.42
CA ASP A 31 -14.74 4.03 -2.00
C ASP A 31 -15.77 4.52 -0.97
N GLY A 32 -15.36 4.72 0.28
CA GLY A 32 -16.24 5.14 1.38
C GLY A 32 -17.22 4.06 1.86
N SER A 33 -17.02 2.80 1.47
CA SER A 33 -17.85 1.68 1.96
C SER A 33 -17.70 1.48 3.47
N ASP A 34 -18.78 0.98 4.10
CA ASP A 34 -18.76 0.59 5.52
C ASP A 34 -17.75 -0.53 5.78
N VAL A 35 -16.72 -0.22 6.57
CA VAL A 35 -15.59 -1.11 6.85
C VAL A 35 -16.03 -2.32 7.66
N ASP A 36 -16.90 -2.13 8.66
CA ASP A 36 -17.39 -3.23 9.49
C ASP A 36 -18.22 -4.23 8.66
N GLY A 37 -19.09 -3.71 7.79
CA GLY A 37 -19.84 -4.50 6.81
C GLY A 37 -18.95 -5.29 5.84
N LEU A 38 -17.86 -4.68 5.33
CA LEU A 38 -16.88 -5.37 4.48
C LEU A 38 -16.14 -6.47 5.25
N LEU A 39 -15.70 -6.19 6.48
CA LEU A 39 -14.99 -7.16 7.32
C LEU A 39 -15.85 -8.36 7.74
N ALA A 40 -17.18 -8.23 7.74
CA ALA A 40 -18.10 -9.34 7.98
C ALA A 40 -18.00 -10.43 6.89
N ASN A 41 -17.67 -10.06 5.65
CA ASN A 41 -17.51 -10.98 4.54
C ASN A 41 -16.06 -11.50 4.43
N PRO A 42 -15.83 -12.83 4.43
CA PRO A 42 -14.48 -13.40 4.35
C PRO A 42 -13.63 -12.95 3.15
N LEU A 43 -14.26 -12.73 1.98
CA LEU A 43 -13.55 -12.34 0.76
C LEU A 43 -13.06 -10.89 0.83
N TYR A 44 -13.90 -9.99 1.36
CA TYR A 44 -13.49 -8.60 1.55
C TYR A 44 -12.52 -8.47 2.72
N ARG A 45 -12.76 -9.16 3.84
CA ARG A 45 -11.84 -9.25 4.99
C ARG A 45 -10.42 -9.63 4.56
N LYS A 46 -10.28 -10.68 3.75
CA LYS A 46 -8.99 -11.12 3.24
C LYS A 46 -8.26 -9.99 2.50
N ASN A 47 -8.96 -9.31 1.60
CA ASN A 47 -8.41 -8.24 0.78
C ASN A 47 -8.07 -6.99 1.61
N THR A 48 -8.89 -6.65 2.59
CA THR A 48 -8.61 -5.56 3.54
C THR A 48 -7.35 -5.85 4.35
N PHE A 49 -7.19 -7.07 4.87
CA PHE A 49 -5.99 -7.46 5.63
C PHE A 49 -4.73 -7.42 4.77
N ILE A 50 -4.82 -7.83 3.49
CA ILE A 50 -3.73 -7.70 2.53
C ILE A 50 -3.38 -6.22 2.33
N SER A 51 -4.37 -5.36 2.10
CA SER A 51 -4.17 -3.93 1.90
C SER A 51 -3.51 -3.26 3.10
N VAL A 52 -4.00 -3.52 4.32
CA VAL A 52 -3.40 -3.01 5.57
C VAL A 52 -1.97 -3.51 5.74
N THR A 53 -1.74 -4.81 5.54
CA THR A 53 -0.40 -5.41 5.60
C THR A 53 0.57 -4.73 4.64
N MET A 54 0.13 -4.51 3.39
CA MET A 54 0.96 -3.92 2.37
C MET A 54 1.23 -2.43 2.65
N THR A 55 0.26 -1.70 3.15
CA THR A 55 0.43 -0.31 3.64
C THR A 55 1.47 -0.24 4.77
N MET A 56 1.41 -1.16 5.74
CA MET A 56 2.41 -1.26 6.81
C MET A 56 3.80 -1.63 6.28
N MET A 57 3.89 -2.57 5.34
CA MET A 57 5.16 -2.90 4.67
C MET A 57 5.72 -1.69 3.93
N TRP A 58 4.90 -0.92 3.22
CA TRP A 58 5.31 0.32 2.58
C TRP A 58 5.88 1.31 3.60
N GLU A 59 5.13 1.58 4.68
CA GLU A 59 5.51 2.51 5.73
C GLU A 59 6.83 2.13 6.41
N PHE A 60 6.97 0.87 6.82
CA PHE A 60 8.12 0.43 7.61
C PHE A 60 9.36 0.13 6.78
N ILE A 61 9.17 -0.32 5.53
CA ILE A 61 10.26 -0.82 4.67
C ILE A 61 10.56 0.16 3.54
N PHE A 62 9.58 0.48 2.70
CA PHE A 62 9.82 1.16 1.43
C PHE A 62 10.01 2.69 1.56
N THR A 63 9.54 3.31 2.64
CA THR A 63 9.86 4.72 2.96
C THR A 63 11.33 4.92 3.38
N ARG A 64 12.03 3.85 3.76
CA ARG A 64 13.43 3.92 4.20
C ARG A 64 14.33 4.19 3.00
N TYR A 65 15.37 4.99 3.25
CA TYR A 65 16.40 5.26 2.26
C TYR A 65 17.27 4.03 1.99
N LEU A 66 17.68 3.36 3.06
CA LEU A 66 18.16 1.99 3.05
C LEU A 66 17.63 1.31 4.30
N PHE A 67 16.93 0.18 4.14
CA PHE A 67 16.37 -0.54 5.29
C PHE A 67 17.48 -1.05 6.23
N GLY A 68 17.25 -0.94 7.53
CA GLY A 68 18.19 -1.28 8.60
C GLY A 68 19.26 -0.23 8.89
N LEU A 69 19.40 0.81 8.05
CA LEU A 69 20.41 1.85 8.27
C LEU A 69 19.87 2.95 9.18
N ASP A 70 20.69 3.36 10.14
CA ASP A 70 20.31 4.40 11.11
C ASP A 70 19.93 5.73 10.44
N ARG A 71 18.96 6.42 11.06
CA ARG A 71 18.42 7.70 10.56
C ARG A 71 19.48 8.79 10.39
N PRO A 72 20.45 8.99 11.31
CA PRO A 72 21.51 9.99 11.13
C PRO A 72 22.39 9.71 9.92
N ILE A 73 22.76 8.44 9.68
CA ILE A 73 23.56 8.03 8.52
C ILE A 73 22.76 8.26 7.23
N CYS A 74 21.50 7.82 7.19
CA CYS A 74 20.61 8.08 6.05
C CYS A 74 20.50 9.57 5.73
N SER A 75 20.35 10.42 6.75
CA SER A 75 20.24 11.87 6.59
C SER A 75 21.54 12.49 6.06
N ALA A 76 22.70 12.01 6.52
CA ALA A 76 23.99 12.46 6.02
C ALA A 76 24.20 12.09 4.55
N ILE A 77 23.87 10.86 4.15
CA ILE A 77 23.98 10.41 2.75
C ILE A 77 23.03 11.22 1.86
N LYS A 78 21.76 11.39 2.26
CA LYS A 78 20.79 12.22 1.52
C LYS A 78 21.26 13.66 1.33
N ARG A 79 21.85 14.26 2.36
CA ARG A 79 22.41 15.61 2.27
C ARG A 79 23.55 15.66 1.26
N LEU A 80 24.48 14.71 1.34
CA LEU A 80 25.62 14.63 0.41
C LEU A 80 25.15 14.38 -1.03
N GLU A 81 24.14 13.51 -1.25
CA GLU A 81 23.53 13.30 -2.56
C GLU A 81 23.02 14.62 -3.16
N LYS A 82 22.32 15.43 -2.35
CA LYS A 82 21.80 16.74 -2.76
C LYS A 82 22.93 17.74 -3.08
N GLU A 83 24.01 17.73 -2.32
CA GLU A 83 25.19 18.58 -2.57
C GLU A 83 25.90 18.17 -3.87
N LEU A 84 26.13 16.87 -4.08
CA LEU A 84 26.74 16.34 -5.30
C LEU A 84 25.89 16.66 -6.54
N ALA A 85 24.56 16.58 -6.43
CA ALA A 85 23.63 16.92 -7.50
C ALA A 85 23.70 18.38 -7.98
N GLN A 86 24.30 19.29 -7.20
CA GLN A 86 24.48 20.69 -7.61
C GLN A 86 25.65 20.88 -8.60
N THR A 87 26.60 19.95 -8.62
CA THR A 87 27.89 20.14 -9.33
C THR A 87 28.23 19.01 -10.28
N LEU A 88 27.73 17.80 -10.04
CA LEU A 88 28.04 16.61 -10.84
C LEU A 88 26.89 16.24 -11.79
N PRO A 89 27.21 15.59 -12.93
CA PRO A 89 26.19 15.01 -13.79
C PRO A 89 25.32 14.00 -13.03
N ARG A 90 24.02 13.97 -13.32
CA ARG A 90 23.05 13.07 -12.67
C ARG A 90 23.50 11.60 -12.65
N GLU A 91 24.01 11.10 -13.78
CA GLU A 91 24.56 9.74 -13.89
C GLU A 91 25.62 9.45 -12.82
N ALA A 92 26.54 10.40 -12.59
CA ALA A 92 27.62 10.22 -11.61
C ALA A 92 27.07 10.16 -10.19
N VAL A 93 26.10 11.03 -9.86
CA VAL A 93 25.46 11.07 -8.54
C VAL A 93 24.66 9.79 -8.27
N HIS A 94 23.88 9.34 -9.25
CA HIS A 94 23.09 8.11 -9.15
C HIS A 94 23.97 6.86 -9.00
N ARG A 95 25.06 6.78 -9.78
CA ARG A 95 26.04 5.69 -9.66
C ARG A 95 26.74 5.71 -8.31
N TRP A 96 27.13 6.89 -7.83
CA TRP A 96 27.71 7.06 -6.50
C TRP A 96 26.74 6.54 -5.43
N ARG A 97 25.49 7.01 -5.43
CA ARG A 97 24.46 6.58 -4.48
C ARG A 97 24.29 5.06 -4.51
N ALA A 98 24.05 4.49 -5.69
CA ALA A 98 23.83 3.06 -5.87
C ALA A 98 25.00 2.23 -5.30
N THR A 99 26.23 2.64 -5.61
CA THR A 99 27.45 1.98 -5.12
C THR A 99 27.59 2.11 -3.61
N THR A 100 27.39 3.31 -3.05
CA THR A 100 27.47 3.55 -1.61
C THR A 100 26.44 2.72 -0.86
N LEU A 101 25.18 2.71 -1.30
CA LEU A 101 24.12 1.93 -0.68
C LEU A 101 24.37 0.42 -0.81
N TYR A 102 24.92 -0.04 -1.93
CA TYR A 102 25.30 -1.44 -2.12
C TYR A 102 26.39 -1.86 -1.12
N LEU A 103 27.45 -1.06 -0.99
CA LEU A 103 28.54 -1.34 -0.05
C LEU A 103 28.04 -1.37 1.40
N LEU A 104 27.21 -0.40 1.80
CA LEU A 104 26.58 -0.39 3.11
C LEU A 104 25.71 -1.62 3.33
N ALA A 105 24.93 -2.04 2.32
CA ALA A 105 24.08 -3.21 2.41
C ALA A 105 24.85 -4.53 2.63
N GLN A 106 26.15 -4.58 2.30
CA GLN A 106 27.00 -5.74 2.51
C GLN A 106 27.58 -5.85 3.92
N ASP A 107 27.52 -4.78 4.71
CA ASP A 107 28.01 -4.74 6.08
C ASP A 107 27.34 -5.80 6.97
N MET A 108 28.15 -6.50 7.77
CA MET A 108 27.70 -7.65 8.57
C MET A 108 26.86 -7.25 9.78
N GLU A 109 27.19 -6.11 10.40
CA GLU A 109 26.42 -5.58 11.53
C GLU A 109 25.05 -5.12 11.06
N LEU A 110 25.01 -4.43 9.91
CA LEU A 110 23.76 -4.06 9.26
C LEU A 110 22.90 -5.29 8.90
N LYS A 111 23.50 -6.38 8.42
CA LYS A 111 22.78 -7.64 8.12
C LYS A 111 22.15 -8.24 9.38
N SER A 112 22.86 -8.23 10.51
CA SER A 112 22.32 -8.70 11.79
C SER A 112 21.15 -7.85 12.27
N GLN A 113 21.30 -6.51 12.23
CA GLN A 113 20.24 -5.58 12.63
C GLN A 113 18.97 -5.75 11.79
N LYS A 114 19.12 -5.91 10.46
CA LYS A 114 17.98 -6.17 9.56
C LYS A 114 17.18 -7.39 9.97
N GLY A 115 17.84 -8.47 10.40
CA GLY A 115 17.16 -9.68 10.87
C GLY A 115 16.27 -9.42 12.09
N HIS A 116 16.77 -8.62 13.04
CA HIS A 116 15.98 -8.20 14.20
C HIS A 116 14.80 -7.30 13.79
N ASP A 117 15.05 -6.28 12.95
CA ASP A 117 14.01 -5.35 12.50
C ASP A 117 12.90 -6.06 11.72
N ILE A 118 13.23 -7.08 10.92
CA ILE A 118 12.24 -7.93 10.21
C ILE A 118 11.30 -8.61 11.20
N LEU A 119 11.82 -9.17 12.29
CA LEU A 119 11.01 -9.84 13.30
C LEU A 119 10.10 -8.84 14.01
N VAL A 120 10.62 -7.68 14.40
CA VAL A 120 9.84 -6.61 15.05
C VAL A 120 8.69 -6.14 14.15
N ILE A 121 8.97 -5.87 12.87
CA ILE A 121 7.94 -5.46 11.90
C ILE A 121 6.90 -6.56 11.70
N SER A 122 7.34 -7.82 11.64
CA SER A 122 6.42 -8.95 11.47
C SER A 122 5.45 -9.06 12.65
N ILE A 123 5.97 -8.92 13.88
CA ILE A 123 5.15 -8.91 15.10
C ILE A 123 4.16 -7.74 15.07
N GLU A 124 4.62 -6.53 14.77
CA GLU A 124 3.77 -5.33 14.70
C GLU A 124 2.62 -5.49 13.70
N ILE A 125 2.88 -6.06 12.52
CA ILE A 125 1.84 -6.34 11.53
C ILE A 125 0.87 -7.40 12.05
N ILE A 126 1.36 -8.49 12.66
CA ILE A 126 0.49 -9.54 13.20
C ILE A 126 -0.38 -8.97 14.30
N ASP A 127 0.17 -8.21 15.23
CA ASP A 127 -0.57 -7.62 16.34
C ASP A 127 -1.66 -6.68 15.82
N ALA A 128 -1.35 -5.86 14.82
CA ALA A 128 -2.36 -5.03 14.15
C ALA A 128 -3.49 -5.87 13.51
N LEU A 129 -3.17 -6.94 12.80
CA LEU A 129 -4.19 -7.82 12.19
C LEU A 129 -4.99 -8.62 13.22
N MET A 130 -4.34 -9.10 14.27
CA MET A 130 -4.95 -9.93 15.31
C MET A 130 -5.85 -9.11 16.24
N SER A 131 -5.60 -7.81 16.39
CA SER A 131 -6.50 -6.92 17.12
C SER A 131 -7.91 -6.87 16.56
N MET A 132 -8.10 -7.18 15.27
CA MET A 132 -9.42 -7.31 14.64
C MET A 132 -10.20 -8.56 15.04
N LEU A 133 -9.56 -9.51 15.71
CA LEU A 133 -10.15 -10.80 16.06
C LEU A 133 -10.52 -10.84 17.55
N PRO A 134 -11.65 -11.46 17.92
CA PRO A 134 -12.03 -11.62 19.32
C PRO A 134 -10.95 -12.31 20.16
N GLU A 135 -10.76 -11.86 21.40
CA GLU A 135 -9.77 -12.40 22.34
C GLU A 135 -9.96 -13.91 22.57
N GLY A 136 -8.86 -14.66 22.64
CA GLY A 136 -8.86 -16.11 22.93
C GLY A 136 -8.44 -17.03 21.79
N ARG A 137 -7.99 -16.49 20.64
CA ARG A 137 -7.42 -17.33 19.57
C ARG A 137 -5.95 -17.61 19.83
N PRO A 138 -5.50 -18.88 19.80
CA PRO A 138 -4.08 -19.19 19.85
C PRO A 138 -3.39 -18.58 18.63
N HIS A 139 -2.25 -17.95 18.87
CA HIS A 139 -1.41 -17.38 17.84
C HIS A 139 -0.97 -18.49 16.88
N ASP A 140 -1.36 -18.40 15.59
CA ASP A 140 -0.93 -19.39 14.61
C ASP A 140 0.54 -19.14 14.27
N PHE A 141 1.42 -19.93 14.87
CA PHE A 141 2.86 -19.87 14.63
C PHE A 141 3.21 -19.93 13.13
N ARG A 142 2.43 -20.66 12.32
CA ARG A 142 2.67 -20.77 10.87
C ARG A 142 2.36 -19.46 10.14
N LEU A 143 1.33 -18.73 10.59
CA LEU A 143 1.01 -17.41 10.04
C LEU A 143 2.16 -16.45 10.28
N GLY A 144 2.73 -16.46 11.49
CA GLY A 144 3.89 -15.64 11.81
C GLY A 144 5.11 -15.97 10.96
N GLU A 145 5.40 -17.25 10.75
CA GLU A 145 6.51 -17.68 9.89
C GLU A 145 6.31 -17.26 8.42
N GLN A 146 5.09 -17.40 7.89
CA GLN A 146 4.77 -16.99 6.52
C GLN A 146 4.88 -15.48 6.34
N LEU A 147 4.37 -14.69 7.29
CA LEU A 147 4.49 -13.24 7.21
C LEU A 147 5.95 -12.79 7.33
N CYS A 148 6.73 -13.40 8.23
CA CYS A 148 8.16 -13.11 8.36
C CYS A 148 8.91 -13.35 7.03
N LYS A 149 8.57 -14.40 6.28
CA LYS A 149 9.12 -14.65 4.94
C LYS A 149 8.73 -13.57 3.92
N LEU A 150 7.49 -13.07 3.99
CA LEU A 150 7.05 -11.95 3.15
C LEU A 150 7.78 -10.65 3.50
N VAL A 151 7.90 -10.32 4.78
CA VAL A 151 8.62 -9.12 5.24
C VAL A 151 10.08 -9.21 4.81
N HIS A 152 10.73 -10.37 4.96
CA HIS A 152 12.09 -10.59 4.45
C HIS A 152 12.18 -10.34 2.93
N SER A 153 11.24 -10.88 2.16
CA SER A 153 11.21 -10.68 0.71
C SER A 153 11.03 -9.21 0.33
N ALA A 154 10.15 -8.49 1.05
CA ALA A 154 9.95 -7.05 0.87
C ALA A 154 11.22 -6.24 1.20
N VAL A 155 11.92 -6.60 2.28
CA VAL A 155 13.22 -5.99 2.62
C VAL A 155 14.24 -6.23 1.52
N ASP A 156 14.38 -7.46 1.01
CA ASP A 156 15.31 -7.78 -0.08
C ASP A 156 15.01 -6.98 -1.35
N ILE A 157 13.74 -6.86 -1.72
CA ILE A 157 13.30 -6.03 -2.85
C ILE A 157 13.64 -4.57 -2.60
N SER A 158 13.36 -4.03 -1.41
CA SER A 158 13.66 -2.63 -1.07
C SER A 158 15.16 -2.34 -1.20
N VAL A 159 16.03 -3.24 -0.74
CA VAL A 159 17.48 -3.10 -0.86
C VAL A 159 17.87 -3.15 -2.34
N LYS A 160 17.40 -4.15 -3.09
CA LYS A 160 17.70 -4.29 -4.53
C LYS A 160 17.31 -3.04 -5.31
N MET A 161 16.14 -2.47 -5.04
CA MET A 161 15.63 -1.23 -5.63
C MET A 161 16.55 -0.04 -5.32
N ARG A 162 16.92 0.15 -4.04
CA ARG A 162 17.74 1.28 -3.59
C ARG A 162 19.19 1.23 -4.07
N THR A 163 19.71 0.05 -4.38
CA THR A 163 21.07 -0.13 -4.88
C THR A 163 21.20 -0.06 -6.40
N GLN A 164 20.13 0.30 -7.12
CA GLN A 164 20.22 0.54 -8.57
C GLN A 164 20.59 2.00 -8.89
N PRO A 165 21.28 2.25 -10.02
CA PRO A 165 21.44 3.61 -10.56
C PRO A 165 20.10 4.24 -10.96
N ALA A 166 19.17 3.44 -11.49
CA ALA A 166 17.79 3.88 -11.72
C ALA A 166 17.04 4.01 -10.39
N ASP A 167 16.12 4.96 -10.33
CA ASP A 167 15.27 5.17 -9.16
C ASP A 167 14.04 4.27 -9.25
N TYR A 168 14.01 3.21 -8.45
CA TYR A 168 12.80 2.40 -8.27
C TYR A 168 11.99 2.95 -7.09
N ILE A 169 10.73 3.27 -7.33
CA ILE A 169 9.84 3.89 -6.36
C ILE A 169 8.58 3.04 -6.27
N MET A 170 8.31 2.53 -5.07
CA MET A 170 6.99 2.05 -4.72
C MET A 170 6.17 3.24 -4.24
N LEU A 171 5.11 3.58 -4.99
CA LEU A 171 4.29 4.74 -4.66
C LEU A 171 3.59 4.57 -3.31
N PRO A 172 3.33 5.69 -2.59
CA PRO A 172 2.52 5.64 -1.40
C PRO A 172 1.17 4.98 -1.67
N PRO A 173 0.61 4.26 -0.67
CA PRO A 173 -0.75 3.77 -0.78
C PRO A 173 -1.68 4.96 -1.00
N LEU A 174 -2.67 4.77 -1.88
CA LEU A 174 -3.73 5.75 -2.06
C LEU A 174 -4.50 5.89 -0.75
N GLN A 175 -4.97 7.09 -0.47
CA GLN A 175 -5.77 7.38 0.73
C GLN A 175 -7.10 7.99 0.30
N PRO A 176 -8.20 7.64 1.00
CA PRO A 176 -9.47 8.33 0.81
C PRO A 176 -9.35 9.75 1.36
N GLU A 177 -10.03 10.68 0.71
CA GLU A 177 -10.13 12.07 1.18
C GLU A 177 -11.53 12.30 1.73
N TYR A 178 -11.62 12.84 2.95
CA TYR A 178 -12.88 13.14 3.63
C TYR A 178 -12.97 14.62 3.97
N ASP A 179 -14.19 15.17 3.92
CA ASP A 179 -14.44 16.55 4.33
C ASP A 179 -14.57 16.67 5.85
N SER A 180 -14.90 17.89 6.32
CA SER A 180 -15.08 18.17 7.74
C SER A 180 -16.30 17.49 8.37
N GLN A 181 -17.21 16.94 7.57
CA GLN A 181 -18.39 16.19 8.02
C GLN A 181 -18.13 14.67 8.03
N GLY A 182 -17.01 14.23 7.47
CA GLY A 182 -16.65 12.82 7.34
C GLY A 182 -17.17 12.17 6.06
N ASP A 183 -17.65 12.97 5.10
CA ASP A 183 -18.11 12.49 3.80
C ASP A 183 -16.95 12.41 2.80
N LEU A 184 -16.95 11.36 1.96
CA LEU A 184 -15.90 11.14 0.96
C LEU A 184 -15.93 12.27 -0.08
N THR A 185 -14.81 12.99 -0.26
CA THR A 185 -14.73 14.16 -1.15
C THR A 185 -14.48 13.79 -2.60
N SER A 186 -13.80 12.66 -2.84
CA SER A 186 -13.45 12.22 -4.19
C SER A 186 -13.37 10.70 -4.28
N GLN A 187 -13.82 10.18 -5.42
CA GLN A 187 -13.65 8.78 -5.78
C GLN A 187 -12.37 8.58 -6.57
N ILE A 188 -11.70 7.46 -6.34
CA ILE A 188 -10.54 7.03 -7.10
C ILE A 188 -11.03 6.10 -8.20
N PHE A 189 -10.90 6.55 -9.46
CA PHE A 189 -11.28 5.74 -10.62
C PHE A 189 -10.15 4.85 -11.09
N PHE A 190 -10.52 3.70 -11.62
CA PHE A 190 -9.60 2.73 -12.19
C PHE A 190 -8.90 3.30 -13.43
N ASN A 191 -7.61 3.00 -13.61
CA ASN A 191 -6.83 3.39 -14.77
C ASN A 191 -6.03 2.17 -15.27
N ALA A 192 -6.32 1.67 -16.47
CA ALA A 192 -5.76 0.41 -16.96
C ALA A 192 -4.25 0.47 -17.19
N SER A 193 -3.70 1.67 -17.43
CA SER A 193 -2.26 1.89 -17.58
C SER A 193 -1.50 1.78 -16.27
N LEU A 194 -2.14 2.09 -15.14
CA LEU A 194 -1.52 2.13 -13.81
C LEU A 194 -1.97 1.00 -12.89
N MET A 195 -3.13 0.40 -13.15
CA MET A 195 -3.80 -0.52 -12.24
C MET A 195 -4.18 -1.83 -12.94
N HIS A 196 -4.34 -2.89 -12.16
CA HIS A 196 -4.87 -4.17 -12.58
C HIS A 196 -5.90 -4.65 -11.56
N ASP A 197 -7.09 -5.04 -12.02
CA ASP A 197 -8.12 -5.59 -11.14
C ASP A 197 -7.82 -7.06 -10.82
N GLN A 198 -7.58 -7.33 -9.53
CA GLN A 198 -7.32 -8.69 -9.02
C GLN A 198 -8.58 -9.56 -8.96
N ARG A 199 -9.78 -8.96 -8.97
CA ARG A 199 -11.03 -9.74 -8.90
C ARG A 199 -11.55 -10.17 -10.26
N GLY A 200 -11.19 -9.46 -11.33
CA GLY A 200 -11.73 -9.71 -12.66
C GLY A 200 -13.24 -9.49 -12.69
N VAL A 201 -13.72 -8.43 -12.03
CA VAL A 201 -15.14 -8.04 -12.06
C VAL A 201 -15.55 -7.69 -13.49
N TYR A 202 -14.64 -7.03 -14.22
CA TYR A 202 -14.75 -6.71 -15.63
C TYR A 202 -13.96 -7.74 -16.48
N ALA A 203 -14.31 -7.88 -17.76
CA ALA A 203 -13.64 -8.83 -18.65
C ALA A 203 -12.21 -8.39 -18.99
N SER A 204 -11.90 -7.09 -18.92
CA SER A 204 -10.54 -6.56 -19.01
C SER A 204 -10.32 -5.29 -18.18
N ASP A 205 -9.05 -4.92 -17.99
CA ASP A 205 -8.68 -3.67 -17.32
C ASP A 205 -9.20 -2.45 -18.10
N GLU A 206 -9.21 -2.49 -19.44
CA GLU A 206 -9.71 -1.40 -20.30
C GLU A 206 -11.23 -1.22 -20.20
N GLU A 207 -11.97 -2.32 -20.03
CA GLU A 207 -13.41 -2.25 -19.76
C GLU A 207 -13.67 -1.61 -18.40
N ALA A 208 -12.92 -1.99 -17.36
CA ALA A 208 -13.02 -1.37 -16.03
C ALA A 208 -12.74 0.14 -16.07
N GLU A 209 -11.78 0.60 -16.87
CA GLU A 209 -11.52 2.03 -17.07
C GLU A 209 -12.65 2.72 -17.86
N THR A 210 -13.18 2.06 -18.90
CA THR A 210 -14.27 2.60 -19.73
C THR A 210 -15.57 2.76 -18.93
N GLU A 211 -15.88 1.80 -18.07
CA GLU A 211 -17.06 1.81 -17.19
C GLU A 211 -16.86 2.66 -15.93
N HIS A 212 -15.77 3.44 -15.84
CA HIS A 212 -15.46 4.28 -14.69
C HIS A 212 -15.49 3.54 -13.35
N ALA A 213 -14.93 2.32 -13.32
CA ALA A 213 -14.91 1.49 -12.13
C ALA A 213 -14.23 2.23 -10.96
N VAL A 214 -14.88 2.23 -9.79
CA VAL A 214 -14.34 2.84 -8.58
C VAL A 214 -13.40 1.86 -7.89
N VAL A 215 -12.21 2.31 -7.51
CA VAL A 215 -11.24 1.51 -6.75
C VAL A 215 -11.66 1.48 -5.29
N ARG A 216 -11.83 0.27 -4.74
CA ARG A 216 -12.18 0.06 -3.32
C ARG A 216 -10.94 -0.15 -2.45
N LEU A 217 -9.98 -0.95 -2.91
CA LEU A 217 -8.78 -1.33 -2.14
C LEU A 217 -7.56 -1.36 -3.06
N VAL A 218 -6.39 -1.01 -2.52
CA VAL A 218 -5.09 -1.31 -3.12
C VAL A 218 -4.47 -2.50 -2.39
N LEU A 219 -4.26 -3.61 -3.09
CA LEU A 219 -3.62 -4.83 -2.57
C LEU A 219 -2.09 -4.79 -2.71
N PHE A 220 -1.60 -4.12 -3.76
CA PHE A 220 -0.17 -3.91 -3.97
C PHE A 220 0.06 -2.56 -4.68
N PRO A 221 0.95 -1.69 -4.17
CA PRO A 221 1.18 -0.37 -4.76
C PRO A 221 1.83 -0.41 -6.16
N LEU A 222 1.64 0.68 -6.92
CA LEU A 222 2.35 0.91 -8.17
C LEU A 222 3.86 0.97 -7.93
N VAL A 223 4.64 0.30 -8.79
CA VAL A 223 6.10 0.43 -8.81
C VAL A 223 6.53 1.06 -10.13
N VAL A 224 7.21 2.19 -10.03
CA VAL A 224 7.78 2.91 -11.16
C VAL A 224 9.31 2.84 -11.13
N LYS A 225 9.92 2.80 -12.31
CA LYS A 225 11.36 2.99 -12.51
C LYS A 225 11.56 4.33 -13.21
N LYS A 226 12.41 5.17 -12.63
CA LYS A 226 12.81 6.45 -13.19
C LYS A 226 14.27 6.41 -13.62
N GLY A 227 14.50 6.76 -14.88
CA GLY A 227 15.80 6.71 -15.53
C GLY A 227 16.23 5.31 -15.95
N ASP A 228 17.30 5.24 -16.72
CA ASP A 228 17.88 4.00 -17.27
C ASP A 228 18.83 3.31 -16.28
N ASP A 229 19.36 2.14 -16.67
CA ASP A 229 20.29 1.36 -15.85
C ASP A 229 21.66 2.04 -15.64
N LYS A 230 21.92 3.14 -16.34
CA LYS A 230 23.09 3.99 -16.15
C LYS A 230 22.80 5.19 -15.24
N GLY A 231 21.56 5.36 -14.78
CA GLY A 231 21.12 6.51 -14.00
C GLY A 231 20.93 7.78 -14.84
N LYS A 232 20.65 7.63 -16.13
CA LYS A 232 20.35 8.74 -17.05
C LYS A 232 18.85 8.88 -17.29
N GLY A 233 18.45 10.10 -17.61
CA GLY A 233 17.07 10.42 -17.97
C GLY A 233 16.14 10.52 -16.76
N ASP A 234 14.97 11.05 -17.04
CA ASP A 234 13.94 11.39 -16.05
C ASP A 234 12.61 10.68 -16.37
N GLU A 235 12.59 9.89 -17.42
CA GLU A 235 11.42 9.14 -17.87
C GLU A 235 11.03 8.10 -16.82
N GLU A 236 9.73 8.03 -16.54
CA GLU A 236 9.14 7.11 -15.59
C GLU A 236 8.41 6.00 -16.35
N VAL A 237 8.77 4.76 -16.04
CA VAL A 237 8.17 3.57 -16.63
C VAL A 237 7.51 2.76 -15.52
N VAL A 238 6.26 2.37 -15.74
CA VAL A 238 5.56 1.44 -14.86
C VAL A 238 6.23 0.06 -14.98
N VAL A 239 6.85 -0.40 -13.90
CA VAL A 239 7.46 -1.73 -13.82
C VAL A 239 6.47 -2.75 -13.28
N TYR A 240 5.58 -2.31 -12.39
CA TYR A 240 4.53 -3.15 -11.85
C TYR A 240 3.29 -2.30 -11.56
N ARG A 241 2.18 -2.61 -12.24
CA ARG A 241 0.89 -1.95 -12.04
C ARG A 241 0.36 -2.20 -10.62
N ALA A 242 -0.29 -1.20 -10.05
CA ALA A 242 -0.97 -1.36 -8.77
C ALA A 242 -1.99 -2.49 -8.88
N GLN A 243 -2.00 -3.39 -7.90
CA GLN A 243 -2.99 -4.47 -7.81
C GLN A 243 -4.13 -3.94 -6.98
N VAL A 244 -5.32 -3.85 -7.54
CA VAL A 244 -6.47 -3.22 -6.89
C VAL A 244 -7.67 -4.16 -6.88
N VAL A 245 -8.65 -3.82 -6.05
CA VAL A 245 -9.99 -4.41 -6.08
C VAL A 245 -10.95 -3.28 -6.40
N VAL A 246 -11.69 -3.42 -7.48
CA VAL A 246 -12.75 -2.49 -7.84
C VAL A 246 -14.03 -2.77 -7.04
N ALA A 247 -14.81 -1.73 -6.83
CA ALA A 247 -16.15 -1.84 -6.28
C ALA A 247 -17.04 -2.58 -7.29
N GLU A 248 -17.72 -3.63 -6.83
CA GLU A 248 -18.85 -4.20 -7.58
C GLU A 248 -19.96 -3.13 -7.64
N GLU A 249 -20.58 -2.98 -8.81
CA GLU A 249 -21.72 -2.07 -8.98
C GLU A 249 -22.74 -2.33 -7.87
N GLN A 250 -22.95 -1.33 -7.02
CA GLN A 250 -24.08 -1.35 -6.11
C GLN A 250 -25.31 -1.20 -6.99
N SER A 251 -26.02 -2.30 -7.24
CA SER A 251 -27.41 -2.27 -7.66
C SER A 251 -28.15 -1.28 -6.76
N GLU A 252 -28.41 -0.08 -7.31
CA GLU A 252 -29.28 0.98 -6.79
C GLU A 252 -29.14 1.32 -5.30
N ARG A 253 -28.19 2.21 -4.95
CA ARG A 253 -28.45 3.13 -3.83
C ARG A 253 -29.41 4.21 -4.33
N SER A 254 -30.69 3.96 -4.06
CA SER A 254 -31.78 4.91 -3.95
C SER A 254 -31.31 6.36 -3.77
N ALA A 255 -31.38 7.13 -4.86
CA ALA A 255 -31.41 8.58 -4.78
C ALA A 255 -32.64 9.00 -3.96
N PRO A 256 -32.55 9.98 -3.05
CA PRO A 256 -33.75 10.65 -2.59
C PRO A 256 -34.30 11.42 -3.80
N GLU A 257 -35.48 11.02 -4.27
CA GLU A 257 -36.29 11.82 -5.19
C GLU A 257 -36.48 13.20 -4.55
N SER A 258 -35.69 14.18 -5.00
CA SER A 258 -36.08 15.56 -4.83
C SER A 258 -37.22 15.79 -5.83
N GLU A 259 -38.44 15.88 -5.30
CA GLU A 259 -39.61 16.37 -6.01
C GLU A 259 -39.28 17.74 -6.63
N ILE A 260 -38.83 17.76 -7.89
CA ILE A 260 -38.89 18.95 -8.71
C ILE A 260 -40.35 19.10 -9.12
N LYS A 261 -41.11 19.81 -8.29
CA LYS A 261 -42.45 20.26 -8.57
C LYS A 261 -42.39 21.23 -9.74
N ALA A 262 -42.53 20.71 -10.96
CA ALA A 262 -42.69 21.50 -12.17
C ALA A 262 -44.03 22.25 -12.10
N GLN A 263 -43.95 23.56 -11.88
CA GLN A 263 -45.03 24.50 -12.11
C GLN A 263 -45.34 24.52 -13.62
N ALA A 264 -46.52 24.02 -14.00
CA ALA A 264 -47.05 24.18 -15.35
C ALA A 264 -47.49 25.65 -15.56
N PRO A 265 -47.16 26.29 -16.70
CA PRO A 265 -47.83 27.51 -17.11
C PRO A 265 -49.06 27.15 -17.96
N GLY A 266 -50.23 27.65 -17.58
CA GLY A 266 -51.45 27.43 -18.34
C GLY A 266 -52.63 28.28 -17.87
N SER A 267 -52.63 29.56 -18.23
CA SER A 267 -53.74 30.35 -18.83
C SER A 267 -53.48 31.85 -18.65
#